data_AF-A0A7G2S227-F1
#
_entry.id   AF-A0A7G2S227-F1
#
_cell.length_a   1.000
_cell.length_b   1.000
_cell.length_c   1.000
_cell.angle_alpha   90.00
_cell.angle_beta   90.00
_cell.angle_gamma   90.00
#
_symmetry.space_group_name_H-M   'P 1'
#
loop_
_entity.id
_entity.type
_entity.pdbx_description
1 polymer ?
#
loop_
_entity_poly.entity_id
_entity_poly.type
_entity_poly.pdbx_seq_one_letter_code
_entity_poly.pdbx_strand_id
1 'polypeptide(L)'
;MCRPCPVDAITQGSIFNYAFSEDLDNKNVLGMLISARCDLANLKTSKYSYVPVVSLEDYIFHYLARKLFLDQKKEEVGKIKNMVKDLGHDPGIIDVYGIKKCIDKIVEKQKAKEKANEAFEKIESLNELINKNSDRYTKDDLAIIPSKKFKSEFSDLSQNKAEGYYLIDDVVDHNNREASLGPHVVLLREVHHMSAEIAEFIKKGCVHDELLEAGNSAPSLVLGKGRMSYVLCNMASPYIELVMQRFSNIFSRVGVKDPHKNLGERFFMDYIIG
;
A
#
# COMPACT_ATOMS: atom_id res chain seq x y z
N MET A 1 -32.91 8.05 -6.96
CA MET A 1 -31.84 7.03 -7.05
C MET A 1 -32.43 5.73 -6.53
N CYS A 2 -32.34 4.61 -7.25
CA CYS A 2 -32.87 3.33 -6.77
C CYS A 2 -31.86 2.71 -5.78
N ARG A 3 -32.33 2.15 -4.66
CA ARG A 3 -31.44 1.45 -3.72
C ARG A 3 -31.00 0.10 -4.33
N PRO A 4 -29.76 -0.35 -4.05
CA PRO A 4 -29.29 -1.67 -4.46
C PRO A 4 -30.10 -2.75 -3.75
N CYS A 5 -30.01 -3.98 -4.27
CA CYS A 5 -30.62 -5.11 -3.61
C CYS A 5 -29.91 -5.32 -2.26
N PRO A 6 -30.63 -5.37 -1.13
CA PRO A 6 -30.01 -5.68 0.15
C PRO A 6 -29.36 -7.06 0.10
N VAL A 7 -28.17 -7.19 0.69
CA VAL A 7 -27.53 -8.51 0.84
C VAL A 7 -28.00 -9.16 2.14
N ASP A 8 -28.15 -10.49 2.15
CA ASP A 8 -28.65 -11.23 3.31
C ASP A 8 -27.73 -11.11 4.53
N ALA A 9 -26.42 -11.14 4.30
CA ALA A 9 -25.40 -10.96 5.31
C ALA A 9 -24.14 -10.33 4.74
N ILE A 10 -23.50 -9.50 5.54
CA ILE A 10 -22.14 -9.05 5.31
C ILE A 10 -21.20 -10.12 5.89
N THR A 11 -20.19 -10.51 5.10
CA THR A 11 -19.26 -11.59 5.49
C THR A 11 -17.80 -11.17 5.34
N GLN A 12 -16.88 -12.02 5.80
CA GLN A 12 -15.45 -11.80 5.58
C GLN A 12 -15.16 -11.85 4.08
N GLY A 13 -14.48 -10.82 3.56
CA GLY A 13 -14.25 -10.62 2.14
C GLY A 13 -15.30 -9.78 1.42
N SER A 14 -16.34 -9.31 2.10
CA SER A 14 -17.32 -8.42 1.48
C SER A 14 -16.68 -7.07 1.19
N ILE A 15 -16.79 -6.65 -0.08
CA ILE A 15 -16.24 -5.40 -0.59
C ILE A 15 -17.37 -4.37 -0.70
N PHE A 16 -17.19 -3.19 -0.12
CA PHE A 16 -18.13 -2.08 -0.17
C PHE A 16 -17.46 -0.80 -0.68
N ASN A 17 -18.24 0.15 -1.18
CA ASN A 17 -17.74 1.42 -1.70
C ASN A 17 -17.70 2.55 -0.65
N TYR A 18 -16.96 3.61 -0.98
CA TYR A 18 -16.79 4.83 -0.17
C TYR A 18 -16.21 4.59 1.22
N ALA A 19 -15.34 3.59 1.36
CA ALA A 19 -14.60 3.38 2.60
C ALA A 19 -13.63 4.54 2.87
N PHE A 20 -13.37 4.80 4.14
CA PHE A 20 -12.30 5.73 4.53
C PHE A 20 -10.92 5.09 4.35
N SER A 21 -9.95 5.90 3.92
CA SER A 21 -8.51 5.62 3.93
C SER A 21 -7.73 6.87 4.30
N GLU A 22 -6.68 6.72 5.11
CA GLU A 22 -5.87 7.83 5.67
C GLU A 22 -5.13 8.63 4.60
N ASP A 23 -4.64 7.93 3.57
CA ASP A 23 -3.77 8.51 2.54
C ASP A 23 -4.55 8.99 1.29
N LEU A 24 -5.85 8.65 1.18
CA LEU A 24 -6.68 8.92 -0.01
C LEU A 24 -8.02 9.59 0.31
N ASP A 25 -7.95 10.72 1.01
CA ASP A 25 -9.12 11.56 1.28
C ASP A 25 -9.90 11.86 -0.02
N ASN A 26 -11.24 11.73 0.06
CA ASN A 26 -12.20 12.07 -1.00
C ASN A 26 -12.15 11.24 -2.31
N LYS A 27 -11.36 10.16 -2.38
CA LYS A 27 -11.38 9.24 -3.52
C LYS A 27 -12.40 8.12 -3.35
N ASN A 28 -12.75 7.46 -4.45
CA ASN A 28 -13.63 6.27 -4.46
C ASN A 28 -12.85 5.04 -3.95
N VAL A 29 -12.50 5.06 -2.67
CA VAL A 29 -11.85 3.95 -1.99
C VAL A 29 -12.91 2.91 -1.64
N LEU A 30 -12.59 1.64 -1.91
CA LEU A 30 -13.40 0.52 -1.49
C LEU A 30 -12.89 0.01 -0.14
N GLY A 31 -13.72 -0.69 0.61
CA GLY A 31 -13.33 -1.35 1.84
C GLY A 31 -13.62 -2.84 1.75
N MET A 32 -12.72 -3.66 2.26
CA MET A 32 -12.92 -5.10 2.36
C MET A 32 -12.90 -5.54 3.81
N LEU A 33 -13.96 -6.23 4.23
CA LEU A 33 -14.06 -6.72 5.60
C LEU A 33 -13.12 -7.90 5.84
N ILE A 34 -12.35 -7.80 6.92
CA ILE A 34 -11.40 -8.82 7.36
C ILE A 34 -11.76 -9.44 8.71
N SER A 35 -12.79 -8.91 9.39
CA SER A 35 -13.34 -9.49 10.62
C SER A 35 -13.55 -11.00 10.49
N ALA A 36 -13.18 -11.75 11.54
CA ALA A 36 -13.27 -13.19 11.54
C ALA A 36 -14.73 -13.66 11.39
N ARG A 37 -14.92 -14.79 10.70
CA ARG A 37 -16.25 -15.40 10.46
C ARG A 37 -17.00 -15.67 11.77
N CYS A 38 -16.28 -16.02 12.84
CA CYS A 38 -16.85 -16.29 14.16
C CYS A 38 -17.44 -15.04 14.82
N ASP A 39 -16.87 -13.86 14.55
CA ASP A 39 -17.35 -12.59 15.08
C ASP A 39 -18.61 -12.13 14.33
N LEU A 40 -18.61 -12.27 13.00
CA LEU A 40 -19.72 -11.95 12.12
C LEU A 40 -20.98 -12.81 12.39
N ALA A 41 -20.79 -14.09 12.68
CA ALA A 41 -21.90 -15.03 12.91
C ALA A 41 -22.59 -14.86 14.27
N ASN A 42 -21.92 -14.27 15.27
CA ASN A 42 -22.43 -14.21 16.65
C ASN A 42 -23.17 -12.91 17.00
N LEU A 43 -23.26 -11.92 16.11
CA LEU A 43 -23.88 -10.59 16.35
C LEU A 43 -23.40 -9.88 17.65
N LYS A 44 -22.35 -10.38 18.31
CA LYS A 44 -21.85 -9.90 19.60
C LYS A 44 -20.78 -8.83 19.46
N THR A 45 -20.21 -8.64 18.28
CA THR A 45 -19.20 -7.63 18.04
C THR A 45 -19.84 -6.30 17.66
N SER A 46 -19.63 -5.29 18.50
CA SER A 46 -20.05 -3.92 18.25
C SER A 46 -19.28 -3.25 17.10
N LYS A 47 -18.19 -3.88 16.62
CA LYS A 47 -17.27 -3.34 15.62
C LYS A 47 -16.82 -4.42 14.62
N TYR A 48 -16.73 -4.03 13.35
CA TYR A 48 -16.13 -4.81 12.28
C TYR A 48 -14.84 -4.16 11.81
N SER A 49 -13.86 -4.98 11.43
CA SER A 49 -12.57 -4.51 10.90
C SER A 49 -12.55 -4.68 9.39
N TYR A 50 -12.05 -3.65 8.71
CA TYR A 50 -11.88 -3.65 7.26
C TYR A 50 -10.52 -3.07 6.89
N VAL A 51 -10.08 -3.37 5.68
CA VAL A 51 -8.89 -2.78 5.04
C VAL A 51 -9.33 -2.04 3.78
N PRO A 52 -8.72 -0.89 3.44
CA PRO A 52 -8.99 -0.21 2.19
C PRO A 52 -8.55 -1.04 0.98
N VAL A 53 -9.27 -0.83 -0.12
CA VAL A 53 -9.06 -1.42 -1.42
C VAL A 53 -9.12 -0.29 -2.44
N VAL A 54 -7.98 -0.04 -3.09
CA VAL A 54 -7.79 1.13 -3.97
C VAL A 54 -7.65 0.68 -5.41
N SER A 55 -8.00 1.53 -6.37
CA SER A 55 -7.75 1.23 -7.78
C SER A 55 -6.25 0.96 -8.01
N LEU A 56 -5.92 0.07 -8.95
CA LEU A 56 -4.51 -0.16 -9.31
C LEU A 56 -3.82 1.15 -9.75
N GLU A 57 -4.59 2.04 -10.37
CA GLU A 57 -4.12 3.36 -10.77
C GLU A 57 -3.69 4.19 -9.55
N ASP A 58 -4.56 4.34 -8.54
CA ASP A 58 -4.23 5.07 -7.32
C ASP A 58 -3.09 4.40 -6.54
N TYR A 59 -3.04 3.06 -6.51
CA TYR A 59 -1.89 2.36 -5.95
C TYR A 59 -0.57 2.76 -6.63
N ILE A 60 -0.54 2.74 -7.96
CA ILE A 60 0.66 3.06 -8.74
C ILE A 60 1.11 4.49 -8.48
N PHE A 61 0.20 5.45 -8.59
CA PHE A 61 0.53 6.87 -8.57
C PHE A 61 0.57 7.50 -7.19
N HIS A 62 0.13 6.81 -6.14
CA HIS A 62 0.21 7.32 -4.77
C HIS A 62 1.25 6.56 -3.95
N TYR A 63 1.18 5.22 -3.94
CA TYR A 63 2.01 4.38 -3.09
C TYR A 63 3.30 3.94 -3.79
N LEU A 64 3.17 3.30 -4.96
CA LEU A 64 4.32 2.70 -5.65
C LEU A 64 5.30 3.75 -6.18
N ALA A 65 4.80 4.84 -6.76
CA ALA A 65 5.63 5.93 -7.28
C ALA A 65 6.55 6.52 -6.19
N ARG A 66 6.00 6.83 -5.00
CA ARG A 66 6.78 7.36 -3.87
C ARG A 66 7.88 6.39 -3.44
N LYS A 67 7.55 5.10 -3.31
CA LYS A 67 8.53 4.04 -3.01
C LYS A 67 9.64 4.01 -4.05
N LEU A 68 9.28 4.00 -5.34
CA LEU A 68 10.24 3.98 -6.44
C LEU A 68 11.18 5.19 -6.44
N PHE A 69 10.67 6.40 -6.17
CA PHE A 69 11.50 7.60 -6.07
C PHE A 69 12.49 7.52 -4.91
N LEU A 70 12.04 7.08 -3.73
CA LEU A 70 12.89 6.89 -2.55
C LEU A 70 13.97 5.83 -2.80
N ASP A 71 13.59 4.70 -3.37
CA ASP A 71 14.52 3.61 -3.72
C ASP A 71 15.54 4.09 -4.77
N GLN A 72 15.10 4.83 -5.80
CA GLN A 72 16.00 5.36 -6.83
C GLN A 72 16.97 6.39 -6.24
N LYS A 73 16.48 7.29 -5.37
CA LYS A 73 17.33 8.28 -4.69
C LYS A 73 18.39 7.57 -3.85
N LYS A 74 18.02 6.53 -3.11
CA LYS A 74 18.96 5.74 -2.30
C LYS A 74 20.06 5.10 -3.16
N GLU A 75 19.70 4.57 -4.33
CA GLU A 75 20.67 4.03 -5.30
C GLU A 75 21.63 5.10 -5.82
N GLU A 76 21.12 6.26 -6.25
CA GLU A 76 21.96 7.35 -6.75
C GLU A 76 22.89 7.89 -5.65
N VAL A 77 22.40 8.08 -4.42
CA VAL A 77 23.24 8.44 -3.26
C VAL A 77 24.30 7.35 -3.02
N GLY A 78 23.93 6.08 -3.14
CA GLY A 78 24.84 4.94 -3.01
C GLY A 78 25.98 4.97 -4.03
N LYS A 79 25.70 5.37 -5.28
CA LYS A 79 26.75 5.52 -6.31
C LYS A 79 27.79 6.57 -5.92
N ILE A 80 27.34 7.70 -5.38
CA ILE A 80 28.25 8.77 -4.94
C ILE A 80 29.03 8.34 -3.70
N LYS A 81 28.37 7.69 -2.72
CA LYS A 81 29.04 7.10 -1.54
C LYS A 81 30.13 6.10 -1.93
N ASN A 82 29.86 5.24 -2.91
CA ASN A 82 30.86 4.29 -3.43
C ASN A 82 32.01 5.02 -4.14
N MET A 83 31.73 6.06 -4.92
CA MET A 83 32.78 6.84 -5.57
C MET A 83 33.71 7.52 -4.56
N VAL A 84 33.16 8.10 -3.49
CA VAL A 84 33.95 8.69 -2.40
C VAL A 84 34.81 7.63 -1.71
N LYS A 85 34.26 6.43 -1.48
CA LYS A 85 34.99 5.29 -0.94
C LYS A 85 36.15 4.86 -1.82
N ASP A 86 35.93 4.75 -3.14
CA ASP A 86 36.94 4.33 -4.11
C ASP A 86 38.11 5.34 -4.22
N LEU A 87 37.86 6.59 -3.83
CA LEU A 87 38.87 7.64 -3.72
C LEU A 87 39.60 7.64 -2.36
N GLY A 88 39.29 6.69 -1.46
CA GLY A 88 39.96 6.53 -0.17
C GLY A 88 39.38 7.37 0.98
N HIS A 89 38.20 7.98 0.79
CA HIS A 89 37.52 8.78 1.81
C HIS A 89 36.38 8.00 2.47
N ASP A 90 36.03 8.35 3.71
CA ASP A 90 34.85 7.81 4.39
C ASP A 90 33.55 8.31 3.72
N PRO A 91 32.64 7.42 3.26
CA PRO A 91 31.34 7.81 2.71
C PRO A 91 30.47 8.66 3.65
N GLY A 92 30.69 8.59 4.96
CA GLY A 92 30.01 9.42 5.95
C GLY A 92 30.23 10.93 5.77
N ILE A 93 31.30 11.34 5.06
CA ILE A 93 31.58 12.74 4.76
C ILE A 93 30.45 13.43 3.97
N ILE A 94 29.70 12.65 3.18
CA ILE A 94 28.55 13.14 2.41
C ILE A 94 27.42 13.60 3.34
N ASP A 95 27.20 12.88 4.44
CA ASP A 95 26.12 13.19 5.38
C ASP A 95 26.45 14.46 6.20
N VAL A 96 27.75 14.80 6.35
CA VAL A 96 28.24 15.99 7.07
C VAL A 96 28.29 17.23 6.17
N TYR A 97 28.89 17.13 4.99
CA TYR A 97 29.16 18.29 4.14
C TYR A 97 28.18 18.46 2.98
N GLY A 98 27.35 17.45 2.73
CA GLY A 98 26.42 17.42 1.61
C GLY A 98 27.08 16.91 0.32
N ILE A 99 26.23 16.36 -0.55
CA ILE A 99 26.64 15.67 -1.79
C ILE A 99 27.43 16.61 -2.71
N LYS A 100 26.90 17.81 -3.00
CA LYS A 100 27.51 18.72 -3.97
C LYS A 100 28.93 19.15 -3.58
N LYS A 101 29.14 19.53 -2.33
CA LYS A 101 30.46 19.90 -1.82
C LYS A 101 31.46 18.75 -1.90
N CYS A 102 31.01 17.51 -1.64
CA CYS A 102 31.86 16.33 -1.77
C CYS A 102 32.27 16.10 -3.23
N ILE A 103 31.33 16.19 -4.18
CA ILE A 103 31.64 16.08 -5.61
C ILE A 103 32.68 17.13 -6.03
N ASP A 104 32.49 18.38 -5.63
CA ASP A 104 33.33 19.48 -6.09
C ASP A 104 34.77 19.41 -5.52
N LYS A 105 34.94 18.89 -4.29
CA LYS A 105 36.22 18.85 -3.57
C LYS A 105 36.97 17.52 -3.58
N ILE A 106 36.26 16.39 -3.71
CA ILE A 106 36.86 15.05 -3.60
C ILE A 106 37.03 14.42 -4.99
N VAL A 107 36.09 14.66 -5.90
CA VAL A 107 36.10 14.02 -7.22
C VAL A 107 36.90 14.89 -8.21
N GLU A 108 38.20 14.61 -8.32
CA GLU A 108 39.12 15.38 -9.17
C GLU A 108 39.07 14.97 -10.65
N LYS A 109 38.89 13.68 -10.93
CA LYS A 109 38.87 13.17 -12.31
C LYS A 109 37.64 13.65 -13.05
N GLN A 110 37.83 14.41 -14.13
CA GLN A 110 36.75 15.02 -14.93
C GLN A 110 35.61 14.06 -15.28
N LYS A 111 35.94 12.88 -15.86
CA LYS A 111 34.92 11.87 -16.21
C LYS A 111 34.15 11.31 -15.00
N ALA A 112 34.80 11.20 -13.84
CA ALA A 112 34.13 10.76 -12.61
C ALA A 112 33.24 11.87 -12.05
N LYS A 113 33.71 13.12 -12.15
CA LYS A 113 32.98 14.32 -11.73
C LYS A 113 31.71 14.53 -12.56
N GLU A 114 31.77 14.32 -13.88
CA GLU A 114 30.60 14.35 -14.77
C GLU A 114 29.55 13.32 -14.33
N LYS A 115 29.94 12.05 -14.17
CA LYS A 115 29.03 10.99 -13.68
C LYS A 115 28.44 11.29 -12.30
N ALA A 116 29.23 11.88 -11.40
CA ALA A 116 28.75 12.25 -10.07
C ALA A 116 27.75 13.41 -10.13
N ASN A 117 27.98 14.40 -10.99
CA ASN A 117 27.03 15.50 -11.22
C ASN A 117 25.74 14.99 -11.87
N GLU A 118 25.79 14.09 -12.85
CA GLU A 118 24.59 13.45 -13.42
C GLU A 118 23.76 12.71 -12.36
N ALA A 119 24.43 11.99 -11.44
CA ALA A 119 23.76 11.34 -10.32
C ALA A 119 23.16 12.36 -9.34
N PHE A 120 23.87 13.46 -9.08
CA PHE A 120 23.39 14.55 -8.22
C PHE A 120 22.17 15.27 -8.81
N GLU A 121 22.18 15.59 -10.11
CA GLU A 121 21.03 16.19 -10.80
C GLU A 121 19.80 15.28 -10.70
N LYS A 122 19.97 13.96 -10.90
CA LYS A 122 18.88 13.00 -10.69
C LYS A 122 18.37 12.99 -9.25
N ILE A 123 19.26 13.08 -8.26
CA ILE A 123 18.86 13.17 -6.84
C ILE A 123 18.03 14.42 -6.59
N GLU A 124 18.41 15.56 -7.17
CA GLU A 124 17.66 16.81 -7.04
C GLU A 124 16.28 16.71 -7.70
N SER A 125 16.18 16.18 -8.92
CA SER A 125 14.88 15.94 -9.55
C SER A 125 14.00 14.98 -8.74
N LEU A 126 14.59 13.94 -8.13
CA LEU A 126 13.86 13.04 -7.23
C LEU A 126 13.43 13.74 -5.93
N ASN A 127 14.24 14.64 -5.39
CA ASN A 127 13.88 15.44 -4.21
C ASN A 127 12.68 16.34 -4.49
N GLU A 128 12.65 16.99 -5.65
CA GLU A 128 11.51 17.80 -6.08
C GLU A 128 10.23 16.97 -6.14
N LEU A 129 10.29 15.76 -6.72
CA LEU A 129 9.15 14.84 -6.79
C LEU A 129 8.72 14.32 -5.41
N ILE A 130 9.67 13.93 -4.54
CA ILE A 130 9.36 13.41 -3.21
C ILE A 130 8.70 14.49 -2.32
N ASN A 131 9.15 15.74 -2.46
CA ASN A 131 8.67 16.90 -1.70
C ASN A 131 7.48 17.59 -2.36
N LYS A 132 7.07 17.17 -3.56
CA LYS A 132 5.87 17.65 -4.24
C LYS A 132 4.67 17.39 -3.30
N ASN A 133 4.08 18.46 -2.79
CA ASN A 133 2.90 18.39 -1.93
C ASN A 133 1.66 18.16 -2.82
N SER A 134 1.53 16.95 -3.34
CA SER A 134 0.47 16.55 -4.25
C SER A 134 -0.08 15.18 -3.86
N ASP A 135 -1.41 15.07 -3.92
CA ASP A 135 -2.14 13.84 -3.59
C ASP A 135 -1.91 12.72 -4.60
N ARG A 136 -1.22 12.97 -5.72
CA ARG A 136 -0.97 11.95 -6.75
C ARG A 136 0.14 12.33 -7.73
N TYR A 137 0.97 11.35 -8.08
CA TYR A 137 1.96 11.46 -9.15
C TYR A 137 1.36 11.25 -10.55
N THR A 138 2.04 11.75 -11.57
CA THR A 138 1.64 11.64 -12.98
C THR A 138 2.46 10.58 -13.73
N LYS A 139 2.05 10.28 -14.96
CA LYS A 139 2.84 9.40 -15.86
C LYS A 139 4.20 10.00 -16.18
N ASP A 140 4.27 11.32 -16.33
CA ASP A 140 5.52 12.04 -16.61
C ASP A 140 6.44 12.02 -15.39
N ASP A 141 5.89 12.17 -14.18
CA ASP A 141 6.66 12.02 -12.93
C ASP A 141 7.32 10.62 -12.85
N LEU A 142 6.60 9.57 -13.25
CA LEU A 142 7.12 8.19 -13.27
C LEU A 142 8.16 7.93 -14.37
N ALA A 143 8.25 8.77 -15.41
CA ALA A 143 9.17 8.56 -16.53
C ALA A 143 10.65 8.64 -16.11
N ILE A 144 10.95 9.29 -14.99
CA ILE A 144 12.30 9.34 -14.41
C ILE A 144 12.75 7.96 -13.86
N ILE A 145 11.81 7.06 -13.57
CA ILE A 145 12.11 5.74 -13.03
C ILE A 145 12.47 4.77 -14.16
N PRO A 146 13.58 4.01 -14.03
CA PRO A 146 13.91 2.96 -14.99
C PRO A 146 12.76 1.95 -15.13
N SER A 147 12.31 1.69 -16.36
CA SER A 147 11.17 0.80 -16.63
C SER A 147 11.37 -0.62 -16.08
N LYS A 148 12.61 -1.11 -16.03
CA LYS A 148 12.95 -2.41 -15.43
C LYS A 148 12.59 -2.47 -13.93
N LYS A 149 12.82 -1.39 -13.20
CA LYS A 149 12.53 -1.30 -11.76
C LYS A 149 11.04 -1.30 -11.51
N PHE A 150 10.29 -0.48 -12.27
CA PHE A 150 8.83 -0.49 -12.23
C PHE A 150 8.26 -1.88 -12.52
N LYS A 151 8.72 -2.55 -13.59
CA LYS A 151 8.28 -3.91 -13.95
C LYS A 151 8.58 -4.93 -12.85
N SER A 152 9.72 -4.82 -12.17
CA SER A 152 10.07 -5.70 -11.05
C SER A 152 9.09 -5.55 -9.90
N GLU A 153 8.86 -4.32 -9.44
CA GLU A 153 7.93 -4.03 -8.35
C GLU A 153 6.49 -4.42 -8.68
N PHE A 154 6.06 -4.14 -9.92
CA PHE A 154 4.74 -4.57 -10.38
C PHE A 154 4.61 -6.09 -10.45
N SER A 155 5.67 -6.79 -10.88
CA SER A 155 5.70 -8.26 -10.87
C SER A 155 5.64 -8.83 -9.44
N ASP A 156 6.26 -8.16 -8.47
CA ASP A 156 6.15 -8.56 -7.07
C ASP A 156 4.73 -8.35 -6.53
N LEU A 157 4.04 -7.27 -6.95
CA LEU A 157 2.63 -7.07 -6.63
C LEU A 157 1.75 -8.17 -7.25
N SER A 158 1.88 -8.42 -8.56
CA SER A 158 1.01 -9.38 -9.27
C SER A 158 1.24 -10.83 -8.85
N GLN A 159 2.44 -11.16 -8.38
CA GLN A 159 2.75 -12.46 -7.80
C GLN A 159 2.44 -12.54 -6.29
N ASN A 160 1.76 -11.53 -5.73
CA ASN A 160 1.43 -11.42 -4.31
C ASN A 160 2.65 -11.56 -3.38
N LYS A 161 3.82 -11.07 -3.83
CA LYS A 161 5.07 -11.01 -3.06
C LYS A 161 5.22 -9.68 -2.35
N ALA A 162 4.65 -8.60 -2.89
CA ALA A 162 4.65 -7.28 -2.27
C ALA A 162 4.09 -7.35 -0.84
N GLU A 163 4.91 -6.95 0.14
CA GLU A 163 4.54 -7.00 1.54
C GLU A 163 3.58 -5.86 1.89
N GLY A 164 2.50 -6.15 2.60
CA GLY A 164 1.50 -5.13 2.94
C GLY A 164 0.44 -4.88 1.85
N TYR A 165 0.55 -5.56 0.70
CA TYR A 165 -0.37 -5.38 -0.42
C TYR A 165 -0.86 -6.72 -0.96
N TYR A 166 -2.04 -6.71 -1.60
CA TYR A 166 -2.59 -7.86 -2.32
C TYR A 166 -3.35 -7.37 -3.55
N LEU A 167 -3.07 -7.96 -4.72
CA LEU A 167 -3.75 -7.58 -5.97
C LEU A 167 -5.02 -8.40 -6.17
N ILE A 168 -6.13 -7.71 -6.43
CA ILE A 168 -7.38 -8.27 -6.92
C ILE A 168 -7.45 -7.94 -8.41
N ASP A 169 -7.54 -8.97 -9.26
CA ASP A 169 -7.51 -8.81 -10.72
C ASP A 169 -8.70 -8.00 -11.24
N ASP A 170 -9.88 -8.22 -10.67
CA ASP A 170 -11.09 -7.48 -11.00
C ASP A 170 -12.04 -7.40 -9.80
N VAL A 171 -12.59 -6.22 -9.55
CA VAL A 171 -13.69 -6.01 -8.61
C VAL A 171 -14.95 -5.76 -9.42
N VAL A 172 -15.96 -6.60 -9.23
CA VAL A 172 -17.25 -6.49 -9.92
C VAL A 172 -18.29 -5.86 -9.00
N ASP A 173 -19.10 -4.95 -9.54
CA ASP A 173 -20.29 -4.42 -8.88
C ASP A 173 -21.55 -5.17 -9.35
N HIS A 174 -21.97 -6.15 -8.55
CA HIS A 174 -23.16 -6.96 -8.83
C HIS A 174 -24.47 -6.15 -8.77
N ASN A 175 -24.47 -5.00 -8.11
CA ASN A 175 -25.64 -4.13 -8.01
C ASN A 175 -25.74 -3.13 -9.17
N ASN A 176 -24.69 -3.01 -9.99
CA ASN A 176 -24.64 -2.11 -11.13
C ASN A 176 -24.36 -2.87 -12.43
N ARG A 177 -25.26 -3.78 -12.81
CA ARG A 177 -25.19 -4.54 -14.08
C ARG A 177 -23.88 -5.32 -14.24
N GLU A 178 -23.34 -5.88 -13.15
CA GLU A 178 -22.08 -6.63 -13.18
C GLU A 178 -20.92 -5.77 -13.72
N ALA A 179 -20.90 -4.48 -13.39
CA ALA A 179 -19.87 -3.57 -13.86
C ALA A 179 -18.50 -3.96 -13.28
N SER A 180 -17.56 -4.29 -14.16
CA SER A 180 -16.15 -4.43 -13.80
C SER A 180 -15.57 -3.06 -13.46
N LEU A 181 -15.00 -2.95 -12.26
CA LEU A 181 -14.25 -1.78 -11.81
C LEU A 181 -12.74 -1.93 -12.11
N GLY A 182 -12.33 -3.12 -12.58
CA GLY A 182 -10.95 -3.43 -12.93
C GLY A 182 -10.08 -3.80 -11.73
N PRO A 183 -8.75 -3.81 -11.90
CA PRO A 183 -7.82 -4.28 -10.88
C PRO A 183 -7.73 -3.31 -9.70
N HIS A 184 -7.70 -3.89 -8.50
CA HIS A 184 -7.62 -3.16 -7.24
C HIS A 184 -6.55 -3.75 -6.32
N VAL A 185 -6.01 -2.93 -5.42
CA VAL A 185 -4.99 -3.34 -4.46
C VAL A 185 -5.52 -3.15 -3.05
N VAL A 186 -5.43 -4.22 -2.25
CA VAL A 186 -5.76 -4.21 -0.82
C VAL A 186 -4.59 -3.64 -0.03
N LEU A 187 -4.86 -2.67 0.85
CA LEU A 187 -3.87 -2.04 1.73
C LEU A 187 -3.85 -2.76 3.09
N LEU A 188 -3.11 -3.86 3.21
CA LEU A 188 -3.18 -4.76 4.36
C LEU A 188 -2.60 -4.18 5.66
N ARG A 189 -1.81 -3.10 5.58
CA ARG A 189 -1.25 -2.41 6.75
C ARG A 189 -2.20 -1.39 7.36
N GLU A 190 -3.24 -1.02 6.63
CA GLU A 190 -4.18 0.02 7.02
C GLU A 190 -5.47 -0.66 7.48
N VAL A 191 -5.61 -0.81 8.80
CA VAL A 191 -6.75 -1.50 9.41
C VAL A 191 -7.66 -0.47 10.06
N HIS A 192 -8.89 -0.42 9.56
CA HIS A 192 -9.95 0.45 10.07
C HIS A 192 -11.06 -0.34 10.74
N HIS A 193 -11.90 0.36 11.49
CA HIS A 193 -13.06 -0.21 12.15
C HIS A 193 -14.33 0.55 11.80
N MET A 194 -15.43 -0.19 11.63
CA MET A 194 -16.78 0.35 11.50
C MET A 194 -17.69 -0.21 12.59
N SER A 195 -18.73 0.54 12.96
CA SER A 195 -19.74 0.04 13.90
C SER A 195 -20.67 -0.97 13.22
N ALA A 196 -21.34 -1.79 14.03
CA ALA A 196 -22.34 -2.71 13.51
C ALA A 196 -23.52 -2.00 12.82
N GLU A 197 -23.86 -0.80 13.29
CA GLU A 197 -24.91 0.04 12.69
C GLU A 197 -24.53 0.48 11.27
N ILE A 198 -23.30 0.97 11.06
CA ILE A 198 -22.84 1.35 9.72
C ILE A 198 -22.82 0.14 8.78
N ALA A 199 -22.36 -1.02 9.26
CA ALA A 199 -22.40 -2.25 8.47
C ALA A 199 -23.84 -2.62 8.06
N GLU A 200 -24.80 -2.51 8.99
CA GLU A 200 -26.21 -2.78 8.70
C GLU A 200 -26.81 -1.76 7.70
N PHE A 201 -26.37 -0.50 7.73
CA PHE A 201 -26.74 0.47 6.71
C PHE A 201 -26.16 0.10 5.34
N ILE A 202 -24.88 -0.25 5.25
CA ILE A 202 -24.22 -0.67 4.00
C ILE A 202 -24.94 -1.89 3.41
N LYS A 203 -25.28 -2.87 4.26
CA LYS A 203 -26.04 -4.08 3.88
C LYS A 203 -27.35 -3.76 3.15
N LYS A 204 -28.03 -2.69 3.55
CA LYS A 204 -29.34 -2.25 3.02
C LYS A 204 -29.25 -1.23 1.89
N GLY A 205 -28.04 -0.80 1.52
CA GLY A 205 -27.84 0.36 0.65
C GLY A 205 -28.00 1.66 1.43
N CYS A 206 -26.91 2.11 2.02
CA CYS A 206 -26.82 3.30 2.84
C CYS A 206 -26.83 4.56 1.98
N VAL A 207 -27.92 5.32 1.98
CA VAL A 207 -27.98 6.63 1.30
C VAL A 207 -27.27 7.66 2.16
N HIS A 208 -26.24 8.32 1.62
CA HIS A 208 -25.39 9.20 2.42
C HIS A 208 -26.15 10.44 2.92
N ASP A 209 -27.09 10.95 2.14
CA ASP A 209 -27.92 12.10 2.53
C ASP A 209 -28.72 11.80 3.83
N GLU A 210 -29.17 10.55 4.02
CA GLU A 210 -29.90 10.15 5.24
C GLU A 210 -29.00 10.19 6.48
N LEU A 211 -27.72 9.81 6.35
CA LEU A 211 -26.76 9.91 7.44
C LEU A 211 -26.37 11.35 7.75
N LEU A 212 -26.18 12.16 6.70
CA LEU A 212 -25.82 13.57 6.82
C LEU A 212 -26.95 14.37 7.49
N GLU A 213 -28.21 14.14 7.11
CA GLU A 213 -29.39 14.81 7.68
C GLU A 213 -29.64 14.38 9.13
N ALA A 214 -29.42 13.12 9.47
CA ALA A 214 -29.55 12.60 10.83
C ALA A 214 -28.44 13.10 11.78
N GLY A 215 -27.37 13.70 11.25
CA GLY A 215 -26.19 14.09 12.04
C GLY A 215 -25.39 12.89 12.56
N ASN A 216 -25.54 11.72 11.92
CA ASN A 216 -24.87 10.49 12.32
C ASN A 216 -23.38 10.54 11.95
N SER A 217 -22.52 10.16 12.89
CA SER A 217 -21.09 10.01 12.61
C SER A 217 -20.81 8.67 11.93
N ALA A 218 -20.24 8.70 10.72
CA ALA A 218 -19.82 7.51 9.98
C ALA A 218 -18.33 7.62 9.60
N PRO A 219 -17.40 7.57 10.56
CA PRO A 219 -15.97 7.81 10.30
C PRO A 219 -15.34 6.76 9.38
N SER A 220 -15.96 5.59 9.24
CA SER A 220 -15.53 4.55 8.31
C SER A 220 -15.93 4.80 6.85
N LEU A 221 -16.73 5.84 6.57
CA LEU A 221 -17.25 6.16 5.25
C LEU A 221 -16.93 7.60 4.83
N VAL A 222 -16.58 7.77 3.56
CA VAL A 222 -16.46 9.08 2.92
C VAL A 222 -17.84 9.49 2.42
N LEU A 223 -18.58 10.21 3.26
CA LEU A 223 -19.93 10.68 2.93
C LEU A 223 -19.91 11.75 1.84
N GLY A 224 -20.98 11.81 1.04
CA GLY A 224 -21.12 12.81 -0.01
C GLY A 224 -22.53 12.83 -0.58
N LYS A 225 -22.99 14.02 -0.96
CA LYS A 225 -24.39 14.21 -1.39
C LYS A 225 -24.73 13.38 -2.62
N GLY A 226 -25.91 12.76 -2.61
CA GLY A 226 -26.37 11.90 -3.70
C GLY A 226 -25.52 10.63 -3.91
N ARG A 227 -24.69 10.23 -2.94
CA ARG A 227 -23.93 8.97 -2.98
C ARG A 227 -24.60 7.91 -2.11
N MET A 228 -24.21 6.65 -2.34
CA MET A 228 -24.74 5.51 -1.60
C MET A 228 -23.65 4.47 -1.34
N SER A 229 -23.53 4.02 -0.09
CA SER A 229 -22.63 2.94 0.31
C SER A 229 -23.35 1.60 0.34
N TYR A 230 -22.80 0.59 -0.32
CA TYR A 230 -23.36 -0.76 -0.38
C TYR A 230 -22.28 -1.80 -0.70
N VAL A 231 -22.63 -3.07 -0.50
CA VAL A 231 -21.76 -4.19 -0.87
C VAL A 231 -21.76 -4.37 -2.39
N LEU A 232 -20.58 -4.28 -3.00
CA LEU A 232 -20.37 -4.47 -4.44
C LEU A 232 -20.31 -5.95 -4.80
N CYS A 233 -19.48 -6.69 -4.06
CA CYS A 233 -19.26 -8.12 -4.23
C CYS A 233 -18.66 -8.75 -2.98
N ASN A 234 -18.44 -10.07 -3.03
CA ASN A 234 -17.77 -10.81 -1.99
C ASN A 234 -16.57 -11.54 -2.58
N MET A 235 -15.41 -11.43 -1.93
CA MET A 235 -14.22 -12.17 -2.35
C MET A 235 -14.44 -13.66 -2.14
N ALA A 236 -14.38 -14.42 -3.23
CA ALA A 236 -14.57 -15.87 -3.19
C ALA A 236 -13.41 -16.59 -2.50
N SER A 237 -13.71 -17.73 -1.89
CA SER A 237 -12.67 -18.70 -1.52
C SER A 237 -12.06 -19.31 -2.80
N PRO A 238 -10.74 -19.57 -2.86
CA PRO A 238 -9.73 -19.49 -1.79
C PRO A 238 -9.06 -18.11 -1.62
N TYR A 239 -9.45 -17.10 -2.40
CA TYR A 239 -8.73 -15.82 -2.47
C TYR A 239 -8.80 -15.03 -1.16
N ILE A 240 -9.95 -15.05 -0.48
CA ILE A 240 -10.06 -14.43 0.84
C ILE A 240 -9.17 -15.11 1.88
N GLU A 241 -9.02 -16.43 1.83
CA GLU A 241 -8.08 -17.14 2.69
C GLU A 241 -6.62 -16.74 2.42
N LEU A 242 -6.24 -16.53 1.14
CA LEU A 242 -4.91 -16.04 0.78
C LEU A 242 -4.67 -14.61 1.32
N VAL A 243 -5.64 -13.72 1.19
CA VAL A 243 -5.59 -12.37 1.79
C VAL A 243 -5.38 -12.47 3.30
N MET A 244 -6.17 -13.29 3.99
CA MET A 244 -6.08 -13.43 5.45
C MET A 244 -4.76 -14.06 5.92
N GLN A 245 -4.18 -14.99 5.14
CA GLN A 245 -2.83 -15.51 5.39
C GLN A 245 -1.77 -14.42 5.27
N ARG A 246 -1.84 -13.59 4.22
CA ARG A 246 -0.92 -12.45 4.02
C ARG A 246 -1.06 -11.41 5.12
N PHE A 247 -2.29 -11.07 5.47
CA PHE A 247 -2.60 -10.20 6.60
C PHE A 247 -1.98 -10.73 7.90
N SER A 248 -2.23 -11.99 8.24
CA SER A 248 -1.68 -12.61 9.44
C SER A 248 -0.15 -12.62 9.45
N ASN A 249 0.48 -12.87 8.30
CA ASN A 249 1.94 -12.87 8.17
C ASN A 249 2.56 -11.50 8.50
N ILE A 250 1.93 -10.40 8.09
CA ILE A 250 2.41 -9.03 8.37
C ILE A 250 2.49 -8.77 9.88
N PHE A 251 1.51 -9.25 10.65
CA PHE A 251 1.43 -8.97 12.10
C PHE A 251 2.05 -10.08 12.98
N SER A 252 2.26 -11.29 12.44
CA SER A 252 2.79 -12.44 13.19
C SER A 252 4.22 -12.27 13.72
N ARG A 253 5.01 -11.35 13.15
CA ARG A 253 6.42 -11.14 13.49
C ARG A 253 6.72 -9.85 14.24
N VAL A 254 5.70 -9.09 14.62
CA VAL A 254 5.90 -7.87 15.41
C VAL A 254 6.22 -8.25 16.85
N GLY A 255 7.42 -7.92 17.33
CA GLY A 255 7.85 -8.13 18.71
C GLY A 255 8.42 -9.52 19.04
N VAL A 256 8.61 -10.39 18.05
CA VAL A 256 9.23 -11.71 18.23
C VAL A 256 10.70 -11.65 17.83
N LYS A 257 11.62 -12.07 18.71
CA LYS A 257 13.04 -12.15 18.39
C LYS A 257 13.27 -13.19 17.30
N ASP A 258 14.14 -12.87 16.34
CA ASP A 258 14.60 -13.87 15.38
C ASP A 258 15.19 -15.08 16.12
N PRO A 259 15.00 -16.31 15.59
CA PRO A 259 15.76 -17.46 16.04
C PRO A 259 17.25 -17.15 16.02
N HIS A 260 18.00 -17.67 16.99
CA HIS A 260 19.46 -17.47 17.06
C HIS A 260 20.10 -17.83 15.71
N LYS A 261 20.94 -16.93 15.16
CA LYS A 261 21.58 -17.10 13.83
C LYS A 261 22.33 -18.42 13.65
N ASN A 262 22.80 -19.01 14.74
CA ASN A 262 23.60 -20.25 14.74
C ASN A 262 22.77 -21.49 15.08
N LEU A 263 21.44 -21.39 15.09
CA LEU A 263 20.56 -22.54 15.41
C LEU A 263 20.76 -23.68 14.40
N GLY A 264 20.90 -23.36 13.11
CA GLY A 264 21.17 -24.34 12.07
C GLY A 264 22.55 -24.99 12.19
N GLU A 265 23.59 -24.19 12.48
CA GLU A 265 24.96 -24.69 12.67
C GLU A 265 25.07 -25.58 13.91
N ARG A 266 24.45 -25.20 15.03
CA ARG A 266 24.41 -26.02 16.25
C ARG A 266 23.67 -27.33 16.00
N PHE A 267 22.51 -27.28 15.35
CA PHE A 267 21.75 -28.49 15.05
C PHE A 267 22.52 -29.45 14.12
N PHE A 268 23.22 -28.92 13.10
CA PHE A 268 24.04 -29.73 12.20
C PHE A 268 25.26 -30.35 12.91
N MET A 269 25.95 -29.57 13.74
CA MET A 269 27.14 -30.04 14.46
C MET A 269 26.78 -31.06 15.55
N ASP A 270 25.69 -30.85 16.28
CA ASP A 270 25.34 -31.68 17.45
C ASP A 270 24.62 -32.99 17.06
N TYR A 271 23.99 -33.07 15.87
CA TYR A 271 23.11 -34.20 15.51
C TYR A 271 23.38 -34.87 14.16
N ILE A 272 24.12 -34.25 13.24
CA ILE A 272 24.40 -34.82 11.91
C ILE A 272 25.85 -35.23 11.76
N ILE A 273 26.77 -34.51 12.40
CA ILE A 273 28.23 -34.78 12.34
C ILE A 273 28.74 -35.49 13.61
N GLY A 274 27.90 -35.60 14.65
CA GLY A 274 28.17 -36.38 15.86
C GLY A 274 27.99 -37.88 15.67
#